data_AF-A0A354HRN6-F1
#
_entry.id   AF-A0A354HRN6-F1
#
_cell.length_a   1.000
_cell.length_b   1.000
_cell.length_c   1.000
_cell.angle_alpha   90.00
_cell.angle_beta   90.00
_cell.angle_gamma   90.00
#
_symmetry.space_group_name_H-M   'P 1'
#
loop_
_entity.id
_entity.type
_entity.pdbx_description
1 polymer ?
#
loop_
_entity_poly.entity_id
_entity_poly.type
_entity_poly.pdbx_seq_one_letter_code
_entity_poly.pdbx_strand_id
1 'polypeptide(L)'
;MRKISGAELADLTALRSVCLPGQGRVSQVLVSDGSFYDPRRIRSLVEALARHFAVDLVALRQRCSGLLDMRNYLPLPLSSQLVLVPLTLAQMGEKTGYINLLAIAQVLSKGEFSSITLNDGIELTCWLSPGAVRERLLRARFILWELSAEGMLPSPGPGEIWRQKLEIIRAILE
;
A
#
# COMPACT_ATOMS: atom_id res chain seq x y z
N MET A 1 17.68 5.77 13.56
CA MET A 1 16.81 4.97 12.65
C MET A 1 17.51 4.81 11.31
N ARG A 2 17.48 3.60 10.74
CA ARG A 2 18.01 3.29 9.40
C ARG A 2 17.02 3.74 8.32
N LYS A 3 17.51 4.21 7.17
CA LYS A 3 16.66 4.43 5.98
C LYS A 3 16.47 3.11 5.25
N ILE A 4 15.21 2.74 5.03
CA ILE A 4 14.84 1.49 4.35
C ILE A 4 15.05 1.64 2.84
N SER A 5 15.67 0.66 2.18
CA SER A 5 15.87 0.72 0.73
C SER A 5 14.55 0.58 -0.03
N GLY A 6 14.52 0.95 -1.32
CA GLY A 6 13.33 0.73 -2.16
C GLY A 6 12.97 -0.75 -2.31
N ALA A 7 13.99 -1.63 -2.34
CA ALA A 7 13.81 -3.08 -2.42
C ALA A 7 13.16 -3.64 -1.15
N GLU A 8 13.59 -3.21 0.04
CA GLU A 8 12.96 -3.59 1.30
C GLU A 8 11.53 -3.05 1.46
N LEU A 9 11.16 -2.03 0.67
CA LEU A 9 9.79 -1.52 0.62
C LEU A 9 8.92 -2.29 -0.39
N ALA A 10 9.48 -3.13 -1.27
CA ALA A 10 8.70 -3.84 -2.28
C ALA A 10 7.61 -4.74 -1.65
N ASP A 11 7.91 -5.33 -0.49
CA ASP A 11 7.00 -6.16 0.30
C ASP A 11 6.10 -5.36 1.27
N LEU A 12 5.88 -4.07 1.00
CA LEU A 12 5.07 -3.21 1.86
C LEU A 12 3.63 -3.72 1.97
N THR A 13 3.18 -3.93 3.21
CA THR A 13 1.78 -4.20 3.53
C THR A 13 1.06 -2.92 3.91
N ALA A 14 1.69 -2.04 4.71
CA ALA A 14 1.13 -0.75 5.08
C ALA A 14 2.19 0.30 5.45
N LEU A 15 1.83 1.57 5.27
CA LEU A 15 2.64 2.74 5.57
C LEU A 15 1.80 3.78 6.29
N ARG A 16 2.20 4.18 7.50
CA ARG A 16 1.48 5.20 8.28
C ARG A 16 2.43 6.13 9.03
N SER A 17 1.94 7.31 9.39
CA SER A 17 2.71 8.24 10.23
C SER A 17 2.45 7.95 11.70
N VAL A 18 3.50 7.99 12.52
CA VAL A 18 3.41 7.87 13.98
C VAL A 18 4.29 8.92 14.65
N CYS A 19 3.90 9.37 15.84
CA CYS A 19 4.71 10.27 16.67
C CYS A 19 5.34 9.46 17.80
N LEU A 20 6.67 9.34 17.79
CA LEU A 20 7.42 8.64 18.83
C LEU A 20 7.96 9.63 19.87
N PRO A 21 7.89 9.31 21.18
CA PRO A 21 8.50 10.12 22.22
C PRO A 21 10.00 10.37 21.95
N GLY A 22 10.44 11.63 22.08
CA GLY A 22 11.83 12.04 21.87
C GLY A 22 12.32 12.04 20.41
N GLN A 23 11.54 11.49 19.47
CA GLN A 23 11.93 11.35 18.05
C GLN A 23 10.98 12.11 17.10
N GLY A 24 9.82 12.54 17.61
CA GLY A 24 8.85 13.28 16.83
C GLY A 24 8.15 12.41 15.80
N ARG A 25 7.73 13.03 14.69
CA ARG A 25 6.94 12.38 13.64
C ARG A 25 7.85 11.58 12.70
N VAL A 26 7.61 10.27 12.64
CA VAL A 26 8.29 9.30 11.77
C VAL A 26 7.27 8.52 10.93
N SER A 27 7.75 7.73 9.98
CA SER A 27 6.90 6.80 9.23
C SER A 27 7.11 5.38 9.74
N GLN A 28 6.02 4.70 10.09
CA GLN A 28 6.02 3.27 10.34
C GLN A 28 5.75 2.54 9.02
N VAL A 29 6.67 1.67 8.67
CA VAL A 29 6.63 0.79 7.51
C VAL A 29 6.31 -0.61 8.02
N LEU A 30 5.24 -1.21 7.51
CA LEU A 30 4.86 -2.59 7.77
C LEU A 30 5.13 -3.40 6.50
N VAL A 31 5.82 -4.52 6.66
CA VAL A 31 6.12 -5.52 5.63
C VAL A 31 5.81 -6.89 6.23
N SER A 32 5.76 -7.94 5.41
CA SER A 32 5.42 -9.29 5.86
C SER A 32 6.32 -9.79 7.01
N ASP A 33 7.61 -9.41 7.00
CA ASP A 33 8.61 -9.85 7.99
C ASP A 33 8.68 -8.94 9.24
N GLY A 34 7.78 -7.95 9.38
CA GLY A 34 7.67 -7.12 10.57
C GLY A 34 7.46 -5.64 10.29
N SER A 35 7.81 -4.80 11.27
CA SER A 35 7.64 -3.35 11.13
C SER A 35 8.90 -2.57 11.50
N PHE A 36 9.12 -1.48 10.79
CA PHE A 36 10.28 -0.62 10.92
C PHE A 36 9.87 0.85 11.00
N TYR A 37 10.72 1.66 11.61
CA TYR A 37 10.56 3.12 11.62
C TYR A 37 11.58 3.77 10.70
N ASP A 38 11.08 4.60 9.78
CA ASP A 38 11.89 5.39 8.87
C ASP A 38 11.74 6.88 9.19
N PRO A 39 12.84 7.64 9.27
CA PRO A 39 12.78 9.07 9.56
C PRO A 39 12.19 9.91 8.41
N ARG A 40 12.08 9.36 7.20
CA ARG A 40 11.48 10.04 6.05
C ARG A 40 9.97 10.17 6.19
N ARG A 41 9.40 11.15 5.49
CA ARG A 41 7.94 11.32 5.34
C ARG A 41 7.37 10.24 4.42
N ILE A 42 6.07 9.98 4.56
CA ILE A 42 5.34 9.02 3.71
C ILE A 42 5.54 9.35 2.23
N ARG A 43 5.43 10.63 1.84
CA ARG A 43 5.69 11.08 0.46
C ARG A 43 7.05 10.60 -0.07
N SER A 44 8.12 10.78 0.70
CA SER A 44 9.47 10.40 0.29
C SER A 44 9.65 8.87 0.21
N LEU A 45 8.89 8.11 0.99
CA LEU A 45 8.88 6.65 0.90
C LEU A 45 8.12 6.17 -0.35
N VAL A 46 7.00 6.80 -0.67
CA VAL A 46 6.26 6.54 -1.93
C VAL A 46 7.11 6.90 -3.15
N GLU A 47 7.87 8.00 -3.11
CA GLU A 47 8.83 8.37 -4.16
C GLU A 47 10.01 7.37 -4.26
N ALA A 48 10.45 6.79 -3.15
CA ALA A 48 11.47 5.74 -3.17
C ALA A 48 10.93 4.42 -3.77
N LEU A 49 9.70 4.05 -3.44
CA LEU A 49 8.98 2.92 -4.01
C LEU A 49 8.78 3.07 -5.52
N ALA A 50 8.27 4.22 -5.96
CA ALA A 50 8.06 4.45 -7.39
C ALA A 50 9.35 4.37 -8.21
N ARG A 51 10.46 4.91 -7.67
CA ARG A 51 11.77 4.75 -8.30
C ARG A 51 12.23 3.30 -8.38
N HIS A 52 11.93 2.49 -7.35
CA HIS A 52 12.27 1.07 -7.36
C HIS A 52 11.53 0.31 -8.47
N PHE A 53 10.24 0.60 -8.66
CA PHE A 53 9.42 0.00 -9.72
C PHE A 53 9.52 0.73 -11.07
N ALA A 54 10.43 1.71 -11.22
CA ALA A 54 10.56 2.55 -12.40
C ALA A 54 9.25 3.22 -12.86
N VAL A 55 8.39 3.60 -11.91
CA VAL A 55 7.09 4.23 -12.16
C VAL A 55 7.20 5.76 -12.07
N ASP A 56 6.71 6.45 -13.08
CA ASP A 56 6.49 7.90 -13.01
C ASP A 56 5.21 8.20 -12.22
N LEU A 57 5.36 8.70 -10.99
CA LEU A 57 4.23 9.04 -10.12
C LEU A 57 3.32 10.14 -10.66
N VAL A 58 3.84 11.08 -11.46
CA VAL A 58 3.04 12.18 -12.02
C VAL A 58 2.14 11.61 -13.11
N ALA A 59 2.71 10.85 -14.05
CA ALA A 59 1.95 10.19 -15.11
C ALA A 59 0.92 9.21 -14.54
N LEU A 60 1.32 8.39 -13.54
CA LEU A 60 0.40 7.47 -12.87
C LEU A 60 -0.79 8.21 -12.23
N ARG A 61 -0.53 9.30 -11.51
CA ARG A 61 -1.60 10.09 -10.89
C ARG A 61 -2.52 10.71 -11.93
N GLN A 62 -2.00 11.23 -13.03
CA GLN A 62 -2.82 11.78 -14.12
C GLN A 62 -3.71 10.70 -14.72
N ARG A 63 -3.18 9.49 -14.96
CA ARG A 63 -3.95 8.36 -15.46
C ARG A 63 -5.06 7.94 -14.50
N CYS A 64 -4.73 7.71 -13.23
CA CYS A 64 -5.71 7.38 -12.19
C CYS A 64 -6.77 8.48 -12.05
N SER A 65 -6.36 9.74 -12.18
CA SER A 65 -7.27 10.89 -12.10
C SER A 65 -8.29 10.89 -13.24
N GLY A 66 -7.85 10.60 -14.48
CA GLY A 66 -8.73 10.50 -15.63
C GLY A 66 -9.69 9.32 -15.55
N LEU A 67 -9.23 8.17 -15.07
CA LEU A 67 -10.06 6.96 -14.93
C LEU A 67 -11.13 7.08 -13.83
N LEU A 68 -10.86 7.83 -12.76
CA LEU A 68 -11.77 7.97 -11.61
C LEU A 68 -12.52 9.32 -11.57
N ASP A 69 -12.26 10.22 -12.51
CA ASP A 69 -12.73 11.61 -12.50
C ASP A 69 -12.54 12.31 -11.14
N MET A 70 -11.35 12.13 -10.54
CA MET A 70 -11.06 12.68 -9.22
C MET A 70 -9.59 13.03 -9.06
N ARG A 71 -9.25 13.90 -8.10
CA ARG A 71 -7.85 14.36 -7.89
C ARG A 71 -7.23 13.95 -6.56
N ASN A 72 -8.05 13.65 -5.56
CA ASN A 72 -7.59 13.37 -4.19
C ASN A 72 -7.64 11.87 -3.89
N TYR A 73 -6.83 11.38 -2.96
CA TYR A 73 -6.89 9.97 -2.52
C TYR A 73 -6.85 8.95 -3.67
N LEU A 74 -6.09 9.27 -4.72
CA LEU A 74 -5.89 8.36 -5.85
C LEU A 74 -5.09 7.13 -5.40
N PRO A 75 -5.53 5.91 -5.76
CA PRO A 75 -4.71 4.72 -5.58
C PRO A 75 -3.45 4.81 -6.46
N LEU A 76 -2.36 4.21 -5.98
CA LEU A 76 -1.08 4.17 -6.69
C LEU A 76 -0.69 2.71 -6.92
N PRO A 77 -1.13 2.10 -8.03
CA PRO A 77 -0.64 0.79 -8.45
C PRO A 77 0.79 0.94 -8.97
N LEU A 78 1.77 0.61 -8.13
CA LEU A 78 3.18 0.67 -8.50
C LEU A 78 3.63 -0.60 -9.21
N SER A 79 2.95 -1.71 -8.97
CA SER A 79 3.10 -2.96 -9.70
C SER A 79 1.80 -3.77 -9.64
N SER A 80 1.76 -4.89 -10.35
CA SER A 80 0.67 -5.87 -10.23
C SER A 80 0.54 -6.49 -8.83
N GLN A 81 1.55 -6.34 -7.97
CA GLN A 81 1.58 -6.88 -6.59
C GLN A 81 1.59 -5.80 -5.51
N LEU A 82 1.79 -4.52 -5.87
CA LEU A 82 1.86 -3.40 -4.94
C LEU A 82 0.92 -2.28 -5.37
N VAL A 83 -0.26 -2.24 -4.76
CA VAL A 83 -1.28 -1.22 -5.03
C VAL A 83 -1.56 -0.42 -3.77
N LEU A 84 -0.99 0.78 -3.68
CA LEU A 84 -1.11 1.61 -2.51
C LEU A 84 -2.47 2.32 -2.48
N VAL A 85 -3.32 1.96 -1.50
CA VAL A 85 -4.61 2.60 -1.27
C VAL A 85 -4.47 3.65 -0.18
N PRO A 86 -4.74 4.94 -0.47
CA PRO A 86 -4.61 6.00 0.54
C PRO A 86 -5.76 5.94 1.55
N LEU A 87 -5.44 5.82 2.83
CA LEU A 87 -6.40 5.70 3.93
C LEU A 87 -6.00 6.58 5.11
N THR A 88 -6.95 6.91 6.00
CA THR A 88 -6.65 7.71 7.19
C THR A 88 -6.15 6.80 8.31
N LEU A 89 -4.83 6.63 8.44
CA LEU A 89 -4.19 5.65 9.34
C LEU A 89 -3.53 6.26 10.57
N ALA A 90 -3.60 7.59 10.72
CA ALA A 90 -3.11 8.30 11.89
C ALA A 90 -4.11 9.35 12.36
N GLN A 91 -4.17 9.56 13.67
CA GLN A 91 -5.05 10.57 14.28
C GLN A 91 -4.42 11.97 14.29
N MET A 92 -3.09 12.03 14.40
CA MET A 92 -2.31 13.27 14.48
C MET A 92 -1.21 13.32 13.42
N GLY A 93 -0.80 14.54 13.03
CA GLY A 93 0.22 14.75 12.01
C GLY A 93 -0.29 14.43 10.60
N GLU A 94 0.49 13.67 9.83
CA GLU A 94 0.13 13.23 8.49
C GLU A 94 -0.84 12.05 8.58
N LYS A 95 -2.14 12.36 8.47
CA LYS A 95 -3.21 11.39 8.67
C LYS A 95 -3.31 10.34 7.57
N THR A 96 -2.97 10.71 6.33
CA THR A 96 -3.02 9.82 5.17
C THR A 96 -1.82 8.88 5.20
N GLY A 97 -2.11 7.60 5.34
CA GLY A 97 -1.18 6.50 5.06
C GLY A 97 -1.62 5.72 3.83
N TYR A 98 -0.91 4.64 3.55
CA TYR A 98 -1.23 3.72 2.47
C TYR A 98 -1.30 2.29 3.01
N ILE A 99 -2.21 1.49 2.46
CA ILE A 99 -2.21 0.04 2.65
C ILE A 99 -2.12 -0.60 1.27
N ASN A 100 -1.33 -1.66 1.12
CA ASN A 100 -1.34 -2.45 -0.10
C ASN A 100 -2.69 -3.18 -0.21
N LEU A 101 -3.42 -2.92 -1.30
CA LEU A 101 -4.73 -3.53 -1.59
C LEU A 101 -4.71 -5.05 -1.43
N LEU A 102 -3.63 -5.70 -1.87
CA LEU A 102 -3.49 -7.15 -1.89
C LEU A 102 -3.10 -7.75 -0.53
N ALA A 103 -2.71 -6.91 0.43
CA ALA A 103 -2.38 -7.33 1.79
C ALA A 103 -3.60 -7.29 2.73
N ILE A 104 -4.76 -6.80 2.28
CA ILE A 104 -5.96 -6.65 3.12
C ILE A 104 -6.74 -7.95 3.14
N ALA A 105 -6.91 -8.52 4.33
CA ALA A 105 -7.78 -9.67 4.55
C ALA A 105 -9.25 -9.24 4.73
N GLN A 106 -9.50 -8.24 5.58
CA GLN A 106 -10.86 -7.81 5.91
C GLN A 106 -10.93 -6.37 6.39
N VAL A 107 -12.11 -5.77 6.25
CA VAL A 107 -12.47 -4.46 6.82
C VAL A 107 -13.65 -4.63 7.76
N LEU A 108 -13.40 -4.40 9.04
CA LEU A 108 -14.36 -4.52 10.13
C LEU A 108 -14.82 -3.14 10.61
N SER A 109 -16.05 -3.08 11.12
CA SER A 109 -16.55 -1.87 11.78
C SER A 109 -16.03 -1.78 13.21
N LYS A 110 -15.62 -0.58 13.63
CA LYS A 110 -15.17 -0.27 14.99
C LYS A 110 -15.79 1.06 15.44
N GLY A 111 -17.06 1.00 15.85
CA GLY A 111 -17.88 2.18 16.11
C GLY A 111 -18.07 3.00 14.83
N GLU A 112 -17.75 4.30 14.88
CA GLU A 112 -17.80 5.22 13.73
C GLU A 112 -16.63 5.04 12.74
N PHE A 113 -15.62 4.24 13.11
CA PHE A 113 -14.39 4.04 12.36
C PHE A 113 -14.26 2.59 11.88
N SER A 114 -13.17 2.29 11.18
CA SER A 114 -12.90 0.94 10.65
C SER A 114 -11.65 0.34 11.30
N SER A 115 -11.63 -0.99 11.42
CA SER A 115 -10.41 -1.77 11.63
C SER A 115 -10.10 -2.53 10.34
N ILE A 116 -8.85 -2.52 9.92
CA ILE A 116 -8.39 -3.24 8.73
C ILE A 116 -7.46 -4.34 9.20
N THR A 117 -7.83 -5.60 8.97
CA THR A 117 -6.95 -6.74 9.24
C THR A 117 -6.19 -7.08 7.96
N LEU A 118 -4.88 -7.22 8.09
CA LEU A 118 -3.99 -7.66 7.04
C LEU A 118 -3.89 -9.20 7.00
N ASN A 119 -3.36 -9.76 5.92
CA ASN A 119 -3.23 -11.21 5.73
C ASN A 119 -2.34 -11.89 6.79
N ASP A 120 -1.40 -11.15 7.37
CA ASP A 120 -0.53 -11.58 8.47
C ASP A 120 -1.20 -11.47 9.86
N GLY A 121 -2.48 -11.10 9.91
CA GLY A 121 -3.25 -10.93 11.13
C GLY A 121 -3.06 -9.58 11.83
N ILE A 122 -2.19 -8.69 11.32
CA ILE A 122 -2.01 -7.36 11.91
C ILE A 122 -3.27 -6.52 11.72
N GLU A 123 -3.72 -5.88 12.79
CA GLU A 123 -4.84 -4.94 12.75
C GLU A 123 -4.39 -3.49 12.73
N LEU A 124 -4.97 -2.72 11.82
CA LEU A 124 -4.75 -1.29 11.66
C LEU A 124 -6.06 -0.51 11.83
N THR A 125 -6.10 0.39 12.82
CA THR A 125 -7.19 1.37 12.94
C THR A 125 -7.18 2.32 11.76
N CYS A 126 -8.33 2.47 11.09
CA CYS A 126 -8.57 3.45 10.05
C CYS A 126 -9.68 4.42 10.47
N TRP A 127 -9.36 5.72 10.50
CA TRP A 127 -10.25 6.79 10.94
C TRP A 127 -11.24 7.23 9.83
N LEU A 128 -11.74 6.25 9.09
CA LEU A 128 -12.78 6.39 8.08
C LEU A 128 -13.91 5.43 8.41
N SER A 129 -15.14 5.78 8.01
CA SER A 129 -16.26 4.85 8.10
C SER A 129 -16.02 3.63 7.19
N PRO A 130 -16.62 2.48 7.50
CA PRO A 130 -16.47 1.28 6.67
C PRO A 130 -16.89 1.51 5.20
N GLY A 131 -17.91 2.34 4.97
CA GLY A 131 -18.35 2.74 3.63
C GLY A 131 -17.26 3.48 2.85
N ALA A 132 -16.62 4.48 3.47
CA ALA A 132 -15.54 5.25 2.84
C ALA A 132 -14.29 4.38 2.58
N VAL A 133 -13.97 3.44 3.46
CA VAL A 133 -12.88 2.47 3.22
C VAL A 133 -13.22 1.58 2.02
N ARG A 134 -14.41 0.97 2.01
CA ARG A 134 -14.86 0.10 0.90
C ARG A 134 -14.84 0.82 -0.44
N GLU A 135 -15.31 2.07 -0.48
CA GLU A 135 -15.28 2.90 -1.68
C GLU A 135 -13.85 3.09 -2.21
N ARG A 136 -12.89 3.43 -1.35
CA ARG A 136 -11.47 3.59 -1.75
C ARG A 136 -10.86 2.28 -2.23
N LEU A 137 -11.21 1.16 -1.61
CA LEU A 137 -10.77 -0.17 -2.04
C LEU A 137 -11.38 -0.57 -3.40
N LEU A 138 -12.64 -0.24 -3.65
CA LEU A 138 -13.29 -0.49 -4.95
C LEU A 138 -12.62 0.33 -6.06
N ARG A 139 -12.34 1.61 -5.82
CA ARG A 139 -11.61 2.47 -6.77
C ARG A 139 -10.21 1.93 -7.06
N ALA A 140 -9.51 1.45 -6.03
CA ALA A 140 -8.20 0.82 -6.20
C ALA A 140 -8.28 -0.47 -7.03
N ARG A 141 -9.28 -1.34 -6.79
CA ARG A 141 -9.52 -2.55 -7.59
C ARG A 141 -9.83 -2.23 -9.04
N PHE A 142 -10.67 -1.23 -9.29
CA PHE A 142 -11.00 -0.79 -10.63
C PHE A 142 -9.74 -0.30 -11.38
N ILE A 143 -8.95 0.58 -10.76
CA ILE A 143 -7.70 1.06 -11.34
C ILE A 143 -6.70 -0.07 -11.60
N LEU A 144 -6.55 -1.01 -10.67
CA LEU A 144 -5.69 -2.18 -10.87
C LEU A 144 -6.14 -2.99 -12.09
N TRP A 145 -7.44 -3.25 -12.21
CA TRP A 145 -8.00 -4.00 -13.33
C TRP A 145 -7.76 -3.31 -14.68
N GLU A 146 -8.09 -2.03 -14.80
CA GLU A 146 -7.89 -1.23 -16.02
C GLU A 146 -6.42 -1.23 -16.47
N LEU A 147 -5.49 -0.87 -15.57
CA LEU A 147 -4.07 -0.80 -15.93
C LEU A 147 -3.44 -2.17 -16.20
N SER A 148 -3.96 -3.23 -15.59
CA SER A 148 -3.54 -4.60 -15.88
C SER A 148 -4.00 -5.04 -17.26
N ALA A 149 -5.24 -4.71 -17.65
CA ALA A 149 -5.79 -5.03 -18.96
C ALA A 149 -5.02 -4.33 -20.10
N GLU A 150 -4.49 -3.14 -19.83
CA GLU A 150 -3.65 -2.38 -20.76
C GLU A 150 -2.16 -2.80 -20.75
N GLY A 151 -1.77 -3.75 -19.89
CA GLY A 151 -0.38 -4.19 -19.76
C GLY A 151 0.57 -3.10 -19.22
N MET A 152 0.04 -2.08 -18.52
CA MET A 152 0.80 -0.92 -18.06
C MET A 152 1.47 -1.09 -16.70
N LEU A 153 1.12 -2.14 -15.95
CA LEU A 153 1.73 -2.39 -14.65
C LEU A 153 2.97 -3.27 -14.81
N PRO A 154 4.08 -2.91 -14.14
CA PRO A 154 5.21 -3.82 -14.09
C PRO A 154 4.75 -5.13 -13.43
N SER A 155 4.96 -6.22 -14.17
CA SER A 155 4.93 -7.55 -13.59
C SER A 155 6.22 -7.73 -12.79
N PRO A 156 6.16 -8.37 -11.61
CA PRO A 156 7.37 -8.72 -10.87
C PRO A 156 8.42 -9.37 -11.79
N GLY A 157 9.69 -9.02 -11.58
CA GLY A 157 10.78 -9.50 -12.43
C GLY A 157 10.88 -11.04 -12.46
N PRO A 158 11.63 -11.62 -13.40
CA PRO A 158 11.71 -13.07 -13.60
C PRO A 158 11.92 -13.90 -12.32
N GLY A 159 12.65 -13.37 -11.33
CA GLY A 159 12.92 -14.04 -10.05
C GLY A 159 11.70 -14.26 -9.15
N GLU A 160 10.67 -13.43 -9.24
CA GLU A 160 9.45 -13.53 -8.43
C GLU A 160 8.39 -14.42 -9.10
N ILE A 161 8.38 -14.51 -10.43
CA ILE A 161 7.60 -15.51 -11.17
C ILE A 161 8.00 -16.93 -10.72
N TRP A 162 9.31 -17.16 -10.52
CA TRP A 162 9.80 -18.43 -9.99
C TRP A 162 9.37 -18.66 -8.53
N ARG A 163 9.37 -17.64 -7.67
CA ARG A 163 8.86 -17.76 -6.29
C ARG A 163 7.37 -18.06 -6.26
N GLN A 164 6.55 -17.34 -7.03
CA GLN A 164 5.12 -17.65 -7.17
C GLN A 164 4.87 -19.05 -7.71
N LYS A 165 5.61 -19.48 -8.73
CA LYS A 165 5.50 -20.86 -9.25
C LYS A 165 5.90 -21.89 -8.20
N LEU A 166 6.94 -21.62 -7.41
CA LEU A 166 7.38 -22.51 -6.33
C LEU A 166 6.39 -22.58 -5.17
N GLU A 167 5.74 -21.46 -4.81
CA GLU A 167 4.66 -21.45 -3.80
C GLU A 167 3.43 -22.22 -4.28
N ILE A 168 3.02 -22.04 -5.54
CA ILE A 168 1.92 -22.81 -6.14
C ILE A 168 2.26 -24.31 -6.17
N ILE A 169 3.49 -24.67 -6.55
CA ILE A 169 3.94 -26.08 -6.55
C ILE A 169 3.95 -26.64 -5.13
N ARG A 170 4.41 -25.89 -4.12
CA ARG A 170 4.37 -26.33 -2.71
C ARG A 170 2.94 -26.55 -2.22
N ALA A 171 2.02 -25.64 -2.52
CA ALA A 171 0.61 -25.76 -2.12
C ALA A 171 -0.15 -26.91 -2.80
N ILE A 172 0.38 -27.48 -3.89
CA ILE A 172 -0.17 -28.67 -4.56
C ILE A 172 0.42 -29.97 -4.00
N LEU A 173 1.60 -29.89 -3.38
CA LEU A 173 2.34 -31.05 -2.85
C LEU A 173 2.10 -31.30 -1.35
N GLU A 174 1.44 -30.39 -0.64
CA GLU A 174 0.89 -30.54 0.71
C GLU A 174 -0.61 -30.88 0.67
#